data_AF-A0AA39YYG9-F1
#
_entry.id   AF-A0AA39YYG9-F1
#
_cell.length_a   1.000
_cell.length_b   1.000
_cell.length_c   1.000
_cell.angle_alpha   90.00
_cell.angle_beta   90.00
_cell.angle_gamma   90.00
#
_symmetry.space_group_name_H-M   'P 1'
#
loop_
_entity.id
_entity.type
_entity.pdbx_description
1 polymer ?
#
loop_
_entity_poly.entity_id
_entity_poly.type
_entity_poly.pdbx_seq_one_letter_code
_entity_poly.pdbx_strand_id
1 'polypeptide(L)'
;MSLKWKLVRPIEGVRYNNRVTAELANQPRLLPHSQFSNIDAIYRWFRPVGRKADRHVLNTASLRPFANTAVPLEYTGPDPTGASAKLFKRFDAPLGVFLDYIDNPPEHVRMYLAQCSLKSLPPPMRKSLPLPDFLRTHGARKKGSALDIYDTSLWIGLPPTYTPLHRDPNPNCFFQMAGRKTVRLLPPDKGLELFQRVKKRIGEDGGDLSGRMRGEEMMMGRERDELEREVWDAVYDPESGGLEARLERGYGLFIPEGWWHSVKGHGTTITASVSALGTSSTWY
;
A
#
# COMPACT_ATOMS: atom_id res chain seq x y z
N MET A 1 8.80 25.03 11.69
CA MET A 1 9.56 24.16 10.76
C MET A 1 8.60 23.66 9.69
N SER A 2 8.80 24.00 8.43
CA SER A 2 7.90 23.63 7.33
C SER A 2 8.29 22.28 6.74
N LEU A 3 7.30 21.40 6.55
CA LEU A 3 7.48 20.02 6.10
C LEU A 3 7.75 19.94 4.59
N LYS A 4 8.50 18.90 4.17
CA LYS A 4 8.74 18.60 2.74
C LYS A 4 7.46 18.33 1.94
N TRP A 5 6.40 17.96 2.64
CA TRP A 5 5.21 17.37 2.05
C TRP A 5 3.98 18.18 2.42
N LYS A 6 3.28 18.67 1.41
CA LYS A 6 1.94 19.25 1.60
C LYS A 6 0.95 18.11 1.79
N LEU A 7 -0.03 18.28 2.67
CA LEU A 7 -1.04 17.23 2.86
C LEU A 7 -1.87 17.05 1.58
N VAL A 8 -2.09 15.80 1.21
CA VAL A 8 -3.05 15.44 0.15
C VAL A 8 -4.42 15.99 0.52
N ARG A 9 -5.09 16.61 -0.45
CA ARG A 9 -6.43 17.16 -0.23
C ARG A 9 -7.48 16.04 -0.19
N PRO A 10 -8.52 16.17 0.66
CA PRO A 10 -9.72 15.37 0.54
C PRO A 10 -10.32 15.48 -0.85
N ILE A 11 -11.04 14.44 -1.28
CA ILE A 11 -11.89 14.54 -2.45
C ILE A 11 -13.10 15.44 -2.14
N GLU A 12 -13.23 16.57 -2.86
CA GLU A 12 -14.31 17.55 -2.69
C GLU A 12 -15.22 17.58 -3.93
N GLY A 13 -16.52 17.87 -3.74
CA GLY A 13 -17.45 18.12 -4.86
C GLY A 13 -17.95 16.89 -5.64
N VAL A 14 -17.65 15.67 -5.19
CA VAL A 14 -17.92 14.44 -5.96
C VAL A 14 -19.25 13.74 -5.61
N ARG A 15 -20.08 14.35 -4.75
CA ARG A 15 -21.29 13.69 -4.18
C ARG A 15 -22.25 13.07 -5.22
N TYR A 16 -22.30 13.58 -6.45
CA TYR A 16 -23.25 13.10 -7.48
C TYR A 16 -22.76 13.29 -8.94
N ASN A 17 -21.45 13.26 -9.22
CA ASN A 17 -20.97 13.49 -10.58
C ASN A 17 -20.42 12.21 -11.23
N ASN A 18 -20.99 11.83 -12.38
CA ASN A 18 -20.59 10.68 -13.19
C ASN A 18 -19.21 10.88 -13.86
N ARG A 19 -18.49 11.97 -13.55
CA ARG A 19 -17.20 12.34 -14.11
C ARG A 19 -16.37 13.05 -13.04
N VAL A 20 -15.29 12.41 -12.59
CA VAL A 20 -14.17 13.11 -11.97
C VAL A 20 -13.57 14.01 -13.05
N THR A 21 -13.34 15.31 -12.77
CA THR A 21 -12.70 16.16 -13.79
C THR A 21 -11.30 15.63 -14.09
N ALA A 22 -10.79 15.84 -15.31
CA ALA A 22 -9.43 15.42 -15.66
C ALA A 22 -8.38 15.98 -14.69
N GLU A 23 -8.61 17.17 -14.13
CA GLU A 23 -7.76 17.77 -13.10
C GLU A 23 -7.80 17.00 -11.77
N LEU A 24 -8.98 16.58 -11.32
CA LEU A 24 -9.14 15.75 -10.12
C LEU A 24 -8.58 14.33 -10.32
N ALA A 25 -8.73 13.75 -11.52
CA ALA A 25 -8.27 12.41 -11.86
C ALA A 25 -6.74 12.31 -11.96
N ASN A 26 -6.05 13.43 -12.20
CA ASN A 26 -4.59 13.48 -12.33
C ASN A 26 -3.84 13.81 -11.03
N GLN A 27 -4.54 13.91 -9.89
CA GLN A 27 -3.91 14.20 -8.60
C GLN A 27 -4.33 13.24 -7.49
N PRO A 28 -3.44 12.94 -6.51
CA PRO A 28 -3.78 12.14 -5.35
C PRO A 28 -4.91 12.76 -4.55
N ARG A 29 -5.82 11.92 -4.03
CA ARG A 29 -6.97 12.35 -3.23
C ARG A 29 -7.20 11.44 -2.04
N LEU A 30 -7.40 12.05 -0.87
CA LEU A 30 -7.87 11.34 0.31
C LEU A 30 -9.35 10.99 0.15
N LEU A 31 -9.67 9.72 0.36
CA LEU A 31 -11.02 9.17 0.24
C LEU A 31 -11.59 8.92 1.64
N PRO A 32 -12.80 9.42 1.95
CA PRO A 32 -13.39 9.29 3.28
C PRO A 32 -13.95 7.88 3.52
N HIS A 33 -14.19 7.55 4.79
CA HIS A 33 -14.75 6.27 5.23
C HIS A 33 -16.04 5.84 4.55
N SER A 34 -16.90 6.78 4.20
CA SER A 34 -18.14 6.49 3.49
C SER A 34 -17.93 5.83 2.12
N GLN A 35 -16.74 5.94 1.51
CA GLN A 35 -16.43 5.32 0.22
C GLN A 35 -16.06 3.83 0.33
N PHE A 36 -15.91 3.33 1.54
CA PHE A 36 -15.46 1.98 1.85
C PHE A 36 -16.32 1.30 2.92
N SER A 37 -17.50 1.85 3.22
CA SER A 37 -18.41 1.30 4.24
C SER A 37 -18.85 -0.12 3.92
N ASN A 38 -18.75 -0.53 2.66
CA ASN A 38 -19.05 -1.87 2.17
C ASN A 38 -17.93 -2.91 2.43
N ILE A 39 -16.77 -2.50 2.94
CA ILE A 39 -15.65 -3.43 3.20
C ILE A 39 -15.79 -4.05 4.59
N ASP A 40 -16.48 -5.18 4.65
CA ASP A 40 -16.78 -5.90 5.89
C ASP A 40 -15.54 -6.35 6.68
N ALA A 41 -14.42 -6.60 5.98
CA ALA A 41 -13.17 -7.02 6.62
C ALA A 41 -12.73 -6.05 7.72
N ILE A 42 -13.00 -4.75 7.56
CA ILE A 42 -12.65 -3.73 8.56
C ILE A 42 -13.30 -4.01 9.93
N TYR A 43 -14.47 -4.63 9.95
CA TYR A 43 -15.25 -4.94 11.16
C TYR A 43 -15.04 -6.36 11.66
N ARG A 44 -14.76 -7.31 10.77
CA ARG A 44 -14.70 -8.75 11.11
C ARG A 44 -13.28 -9.27 11.37
N TRP A 45 -12.31 -8.75 10.62
CA TRP A 45 -10.92 -9.26 10.69
C TRP A 45 -10.11 -8.60 11.80
N PHE A 46 -10.62 -7.55 12.43
CA PHE A 46 -9.89 -6.77 13.41
C PHE A 46 -10.68 -6.61 14.70
N ARG A 47 -10.01 -6.72 15.84
CA ARG A 47 -10.61 -6.52 17.17
C ARG A 47 -10.00 -5.26 17.80
N PRO A 48 -10.78 -4.37 18.44
CA PRO A 48 -10.24 -3.21 19.12
C PRO A 48 -9.37 -3.61 20.32
N VAL A 49 -8.31 -2.85 20.57
CA VAL A 49 -7.46 -2.97 21.76
C VAL A 49 -7.85 -1.88 22.74
N GLY A 50 -8.42 -2.29 23.88
CA GLY A 50 -8.85 -1.36 24.93
C GLY A 50 -10.10 -0.56 24.57
N ARG A 51 -10.49 0.35 25.47
CA ARG A 51 -11.80 1.03 25.43
C ARG A 51 -11.92 2.11 24.33
N LYS A 52 -10.81 2.68 23.86
CA LYS A 52 -10.81 3.79 22.89
C LYS A 52 -10.97 3.34 21.43
N ALA A 53 -10.88 2.03 21.15
CA ALA A 53 -11.01 1.44 19.81
C ALA A 53 -10.19 2.14 18.70
N ASP A 54 -9.10 2.81 19.05
CA ASP A 54 -8.17 3.49 18.14
C ASP A 54 -7.07 2.54 17.65
N ARG A 55 -6.76 1.53 18.46
CA ARG A 55 -5.82 0.44 18.15
C ARG A 55 -6.57 -0.85 17.88
N HIS A 56 -6.07 -1.63 16.95
CA HIS A 56 -6.68 -2.90 16.56
C HIS A 56 -5.63 -4.00 16.44
N VAL A 57 -6.02 -5.23 16.76
CA VAL A 57 -5.26 -6.45 16.48
C VAL A 57 -5.99 -7.29 15.44
N LEU A 58 -5.24 -8.13 14.74
CA LEU A 58 -5.83 -9.10 13.82
C LEU A 58 -6.64 -10.13 14.61
N ASN A 59 -7.84 -10.43 14.14
CA ASN A 59 -8.68 -11.48 14.66
C ASN A 59 -8.21 -12.84 14.10
N THR A 60 -7.05 -13.31 14.56
CA THR A 60 -6.42 -14.55 14.08
C THR A 60 -7.39 -15.72 14.11
N ALA A 61 -8.11 -15.92 15.22
CA ALA A 61 -9.16 -16.94 15.36
C ALA A 61 -10.21 -16.94 14.23
N SER A 62 -10.66 -15.77 13.76
CA SER A 62 -11.63 -15.69 12.65
C SER A 62 -11.05 -16.07 11.29
N LEU A 63 -9.72 -16.02 11.14
CA LEU A 63 -9.00 -16.34 9.91
C LEU A 63 -8.42 -17.77 9.92
N ARG A 64 -8.31 -18.41 11.09
CA ARG A 64 -7.85 -19.81 11.24
C ARG A 64 -8.61 -20.82 10.37
N PRO A 65 -9.93 -20.70 10.11
CA PRO A 65 -10.61 -21.60 9.16
C PRO A 65 -10.01 -21.60 7.75
N PHE A 66 -9.23 -20.57 7.39
CA PHE A 66 -8.57 -20.43 6.09
C PHE A 66 -7.04 -20.68 6.16
N ALA A 67 -6.53 -21.25 7.26
CA ALA A 67 -5.09 -21.40 7.52
C ALA A 67 -4.30 -22.14 6.43
N ASN A 68 -4.93 -23.06 5.69
CA ASN A 68 -4.28 -23.81 4.61
C ASN A 68 -4.21 -23.03 3.27
N THR A 69 -4.74 -21.81 3.21
CA THR A 69 -4.67 -20.97 2.01
C THR A 69 -3.23 -20.56 1.76
N ALA A 70 -2.68 -20.87 0.59
CA ALA A 70 -1.38 -20.36 0.18
C ALA A 70 -1.44 -18.84 -0.01
N VAL A 71 -0.57 -18.10 0.69
CA VAL A 71 -0.45 -16.65 0.61
C VAL A 71 1.01 -16.24 0.46
N PRO A 72 1.30 -15.15 -0.28
CA PRO A 72 2.64 -14.61 -0.39
C PRO A 72 3.04 -13.88 0.89
N LEU A 73 4.20 -14.25 1.42
CA LEU A 73 4.80 -13.67 2.61
C LEU A 73 6.19 -13.10 2.26
N GLU A 74 6.47 -11.92 2.79
CA GLU A 74 7.79 -11.30 2.79
C GLU A 74 8.39 -11.47 4.19
N TYR A 75 9.54 -12.11 4.25
CA TYR A 75 10.37 -12.24 5.45
C TYR A 75 11.49 -11.21 5.39
N THR A 76 11.75 -10.54 6.52
CA THR A 76 12.97 -9.79 6.77
C THR A 76 13.49 -10.14 8.15
N GLY A 77 14.70 -10.65 8.23
CA GLY A 77 15.28 -11.06 9.50
C GLY A 77 16.72 -11.55 9.34
N PRO A 78 17.28 -12.20 10.37
CA PRO A 78 18.61 -12.81 10.30
C PRO A 78 18.70 -13.79 9.13
N ASP A 79 19.84 -13.80 8.45
CA ASP A 79 20.17 -14.81 7.46
C ASP A 79 20.54 -16.13 8.20
N PRO A 80 19.83 -17.25 7.95
CA PRO A 80 20.15 -18.54 8.57
C PRO A 80 21.57 -19.03 8.27
N THR A 81 22.17 -18.55 7.17
CA THR A 81 23.52 -18.94 6.71
C THR A 81 24.61 -17.98 7.16
N GLY A 82 24.24 -16.83 7.76
CA GLY A 82 25.18 -15.82 8.23
C GLY A 82 24.57 -14.90 9.28
N ALA A 83 24.86 -15.16 10.56
CA ALA A 83 24.22 -14.50 11.70
C ALA A 83 24.33 -12.95 11.74
N SER A 84 25.28 -12.36 11.01
CA SER A 84 25.45 -10.90 10.93
C SER A 84 24.72 -10.24 9.76
N ALA A 85 24.21 -11.01 8.80
CA ALA A 85 23.51 -10.49 7.62
C ALA A 85 22.00 -10.50 7.83
N LYS A 86 21.32 -9.49 7.27
CA LYS A 86 19.86 -9.48 7.14
C LYS A 86 19.50 -9.99 5.76
N LEU A 87 18.49 -10.85 5.71
CA LEU A 87 17.92 -11.37 4.48
C LEU A 87 16.50 -10.82 4.28
N PHE A 88 16.19 -10.44 3.05
CA PHE A 88 14.82 -10.30 2.57
C PHE A 88 14.50 -11.52 1.69
N LYS A 89 13.33 -12.13 1.88
CA LYS A 89 12.88 -13.23 1.02
C LYS A 89 11.37 -13.20 0.88
N ARG A 90 10.88 -13.31 -0.36
CA ARG A 90 9.47 -13.58 -0.64
C ARG A 90 9.26 -15.08 -0.88
N PHE A 91 8.16 -15.62 -0.38
CA PHE A 91 7.77 -17.01 -0.60
C PHE A 91 6.28 -17.21 -0.34
N ASP A 92 5.70 -18.25 -0.92
CA ASP A 92 4.33 -18.67 -0.61
C ASP A 92 4.34 -19.65 0.56
N ALA A 93 3.39 -19.48 1.49
CA ALA A 93 3.18 -20.38 2.61
C ALA A 93 1.69 -20.43 3.01
N PRO A 94 1.27 -21.45 3.77
CA PRO A 94 -0.06 -21.46 4.37
C PRO A 94 -0.28 -20.21 5.24
N LEU A 95 -1.46 -19.58 5.13
CA LEU A 95 -1.87 -18.44 5.94
C LEU A 95 -1.66 -18.69 7.45
N GLY A 96 -1.82 -19.94 7.90
CA GLY A 96 -1.55 -20.36 9.27
C GLY A 96 -0.17 -19.94 9.79
N VAL A 97 0.87 -20.01 8.95
CA VAL A 97 2.24 -19.58 9.29
C VAL A 97 2.26 -18.10 9.67
N PHE A 98 1.59 -17.26 8.89
CA PHE A 98 1.48 -15.84 9.19
C PHE A 98 0.64 -15.59 10.44
N LEU A 99 -0.45 -16.33 10.64
CA LEU A 99 -1.29 -16.19 11.84
C LEU A 99 -0.53 -16.58 13.11
N ASP A 100 0.30 -17.64 13.07
CA ASP A 100 1.17 -18.04 14.19
C ASP A 100 2.20 -16.96 14.51
N TYR A 101 2.82 -16.36 13.48
CA TYR A 101 3.70 -15.21 13.63
C TYR A 101 3.00 -14.00 14.26
N ILE A 102 1.74 -13.72 13.90
CA ILE A 102 1.00 -12.60 14.49
C ILE A 102 0.66 -12.87 15.96
N ASP A 103 0.31 -14.10 16.31
CA ASP A 103 0.00 -14.47 17.69
C ASP A 103 1.26 -14.44 18.58
N ASN A 104 2.43 -14.84 18.05
CA ASN A 104 3.71 -14.87 18.76
C ASN A 104 4.88 -14.37 17.89
N PRO A 105 5.03 -13.06 17.70
CA PRO A 105 6.06 -12.50 16.82
C PRO A 105 7.46 -12.67 17.44
N PRO A 106 8.40 -13.37 16.78
CA PRO A 106 9.76 -13.50 17.28
C PRO A 106 10.49 -12.15 17.28
N GLU A 107 11.46 -12.00 18.17
CA GLU A 107 12.37 -10.85 18.12
C GLU A 107 13.17 -10.86 16.80
N HIS A 108 13.45 -9.66 16.28
CA HIS A 108 14.23 -9.43 15.05
C HIS A 108 13.71 -10.06 13.75
N VAL A 109 12.61 -10.82 13.77
CA VAL A 109 11.93 -11.33 12.59
C VAL A 109 10.79 -10.39 12.22
N ARG A 110 10.64 -10.11 10.93
CA ARG A 110 9.49 -9.43 10.36
C ARG A 110 8.90 -10.28 9.27
N MET A 111 7.58 -10.48 9.35
CA MET A 111 6.80 -11.11 8.32
C MET A 111 5.68 -10.19 7.88
N TYR A 112 5.50 -10.07 6.57
CA TYR A 112 4.49 -9.23 5.97
C TYR A 112 3.74 -10.03 4.91
N LEU A 113 2.43 -10.21 5.09
CA LEU A 113 1.59 -10.66 4.00
C LEU A 113 1.47 -9.47 3.05
N ALA A 114 2.03 -9.60 1.84
CA ALA A 114 2.21 -8.48 0.93
C ALA A 114 1.85 -8.86 -0.50
N GLN A 115 1.21 -7.93 -1.21
CA GLN A 115 0.75 -8.12 -2.60
C GLN A 115 -0.02 -9.45 -2.77
N CYS A 116 -0.82 -9.83 -1.76
CA CYS A 116 -1.63 -11.03 -1.83
C CYS A 116 -2.84 -10.75 -2.71
N SER A 117 -2.87 -11.36 -3.90
CA SER A 117 -3.97 -11.15 -4.83
C SER A 117 -5.28 -11.65 -4.22
N LEU A 118 -6.33 -10.82 -4.19
CA LEU A 118 -7.61 -11.28 -3.64
C LEU A 118 -8.16 -12.48 -4.41
N LYS A 119 -7.81 -12.63 -5.70
CA LYS A 119 -8.22 -13.77 -6.54
C LYS A 119 -7.77 -15.12 -6.00
N SER A 120 -6.64 -15.18 -5.28
CA SER A 120 -6.15 -16.41 -4.66
C SER A 120 -6.80 -16.74 -3.32
N LEU A 121 -7.58 -15.81 -2.74
CA LEU A 121 -8.23 -16.01 -1.45
C LEU A 121 -9.53 -16.84 -1.57
N PRO A 122 -9.87 -17.63 -0.54
CA PRO A 122 -11.13 -18.34 -0.45
C PRO A 122 -12.35 -17.41 -0.64
N PRO A 123 -13.46 -17.89 -1.24
CA PRO A 123 -14.63 -17.05 -1.51
C PRO A 123 -15.16 -16.27 -0.29
N PRO A 124 -15.23 -16.82 0.93
CA PRO A 124 -15.68 -16.04 2.10
C PRO A 124 -14.78 -14.84 2.44
N MET A 125 -13.46 -14.99 2.27
CA MET A 125 -12.50 -13.91 2.49
C MET A 125 -12.67 -12.82 1.42
N ARG A 126 -12.78 -13.21 0.14
CA ARG A 126 -13.03 -12.28 -0.97
C ARG A 126 -14.31 -11.48 -0.79
N LYS A 127 -15.39 -12.13 -0.33
CA LYS A 127 -16.67 -11.47 -0.06
C LYS A 127 -16.57 -10.38 1.01
N SER A 128 -15.57 -10.44 1.90
CA SER A 128 -15.32 -9.42 2.93
C SER A 128 -14.54 -8.21 2.40
N LEU A 129 -14.00 -8.30 1.18
CA LEU A 129 -13.20 -7.27 0.50
C LEU A 129 -13.80 -6.94 -0.88
N PRO A 130 -15.08 -6.53 -0.95
CA PRO A 130 -15.66 -6.09 -2.21
C PRO A 130 -14.97 -4.83 -2.73
N LEU A 131 -15.08 -4.59 -4.04
CA LEU A 131 -14.62 -3.35 -4.66
C LEU A 131 -15.21 -2.13 -3.90
N PRO A 132 -14.41 -1.09 -3.59
CA PRO A 132 -14.90 0.14 -2.98
C PRO A 132 -15.99 0.86 -3.78
N ASP A 133 -16.90 1.56 -3.09
CA ASP A 133 -17.96 2.33 -3.74
C ASP A 133 -17.43 3.49 -4.59
N PHE A 134 -16.29 4.07 -4.20
CA PHE A 134 -15.60 5.08 -5.00
C PHE A 134 -15.29 4.55 -6.41
N LEU A 135 -14.76 3.33 -6.53
CA LEU A 135 -14.46 2.73 -7.82
C LEU A 135 -15.72 2.32 -8.58
N ARG A 136 -16.80 1.98 -7.85
CA ARG A 136 -18.09 1.72 -8.48
C ARG A 136 -18.69 2.96 -9.13
N THR A 137 -18.48 4.13 -8.53
CA THR A 137 -19.08 5.40 -8.96
C THR A 137 -18.21 6.14 -9.98
N HIS A 138 -16.89 6.09 -9.82
CA HIS A 138 -15.93 6.90 -10.60
C HIS A 138 -15.02 6.10 -11.53
N GLY A 139 -15.08 4.78 -11.45
CA GLY A 139 -14.39 3.94 -12.41
C GLY A 139 -15.08 4.01 -13.77
N ALA A 140 -14.33 4.40 -14.79
CA ALA A 140 -14.76 4.38 -16.17
C ALA A 140 -15.06 2.98 -16.66
N ARG A 141 -16.17 2.88 -17.39
CA ARG A 141 -16.64 1.64 -18.00
C ARG A 141 -17.01 1.94 -19.44
N LYS A 142 -16.67 1.03 -20.35
CA LYS A 142 -17.39 0.98 -21.62
C LYS A 142 -18.84 0.61 -21.31
N LYS A 143 -19.79 1.19 -22.05
CA LYS A 143 -21.22 0.90 -21.85
C LYS A 143 -21.46 -0.61 -21.93
N GLY A 144 -21.95 -1.21 -20.85
CA GLY A 144 -22.18 -2.67 -20.75
C GLY A 144 -20.97 -3.51 -20.32
N SER A 145 -19.82 -2.91 -20.00
CA SER A 145 -18.66 -3.64 -19.47
C SER A 145 -18.53 -3.55 -17.94
N ALA A 146 -17.93 -4.57 -17.34
CA ALA A 146 -17.42 -4.48 -15.98
C ALA A 146 -16.27 -3.45 -15.90
N LEU A 147 -15.96 -3.01 -14.68
CA LEU A 147 -14.77 -2.22 -14.40
C LEU A 147 -13.53 -3.08 -14.63
N ASP A 148 -12.54 -2.58 -15.38
CA ASP A 148 -11.33 -3.33 -15.71
C ASP A 148 -10.29 -3.21 -14.59
N ILE A 149 -10.56 -3.93 -13.50
CA ILE A 149 -9.66 -4.14 -12.37
C ILE A 149 -8.79 -5.36 -12.68
N TYR A 150 -7.54 -5.13 -13.05
CA TYR A 150 -6.64 -6.21 -13.42
C TYR A 150 -6.04 -6.91 -12.19
N ASP A 151 -5.82 -6.17 -11.09
CA ASP A 151 -5.32 -6.75 -9.84
C ASP A 151 -5.87 -6.06 -8.59
N THR A 152 -5.88 -6.80 -7.49
CA THR A 152 -6.29 -6.33 -6.16
C THR A 152 -5.36 -6.99 -5.16
N SER A 153 -4.72 -6.20 -4.30
CA SER A 153 -3.70 -6.70 -3.39
C SER A 153 -4.08 -6.43 -1.94
N LEU A 154 -3.83 -7.42 -1.08
CA LEU A 154 -3.96 -7.34 0.36
C LEU A 154 -2.58 -7.23 1.00
N TRP A 155 -2.46 -6.35 2.00
CA TRP A 155 -1.29 -6.24 2.85
C TRP A 155 -1.66 -6.27 4.33
N ILE A 156 -1.01 -7.13 5.11
CA ILE A 156 -1.19 -7.25 6.56
C ILE A 156 0.16 -7.50 7.22
N GLY A 157 0.49 -6.74 8.26
CA GLY A 157 1.70 -6.97 9.04
C GLY A 157 1.80 -6.14 10.31
N LEU A 158 2.88 -6.37 11.05
CA LEU A 158 3.24 -5.60 12.23
C LEU A 158 4.18 -4.44 11.81
N PRO A 159 3.88 -3.20 12.22
CA PRO A 159 4.80 -2.07 12.06
C PRO A 159 6.14 -2.30 12.78
N PRO A 160 7.22 -1.64 12.32
CA PRO A 160 7.26 -0.81 11.12
C PRO A 160 7.17 -1.66 9.85
N THR A 161 6.38 -1.20 8.89
CA THR A 161 6.37 -1.75 7.51
C THR A 161 6.89 -0.69 6.57
N TYR A 162 7.63 -1.08 5.53
CA TYR A 162 8.18 -0.13 4.57
C TYR A 162 8.02 -0.65 3.15
N THR A 163 7.55 0.23 2.26
CA THR A 163 7.55 0.02 0.82
C THR A 163 8.36 1.16 0.19
N PRO A 164 9.53 0.85 -0.38
CA PRO A 164 10.39 1.80 -1.10
C PRO A 164 9.68 2.59 -2.19
N LEU A 165 10.32 3.68 -2.64
CA LEU A 165 9.78 4.55 -3.69
C LEU A 165 9.63 3.77 -5.00
N HIS A 166 8.41 3.74 -5.54
CA HIS A 166 8.08 3.09 -6.80
C HIS A 166 6.87 3.80 -7.45
N ARG A 167 6.51 3.38 -8.66
CA ARG A 167 5.23 3.76 -9.29
C ARG A 167 4.54 2.52 -9.85
N ASP A 168 3.22 2.51 -9.72
CA ASP A 168 2.39 1.46 -10.29
C ASP A 168 2.19 1.68 -11.79
N PRO A 169 1.98 0.62 -12.58
CA PRO A 169 1.75 0.73 -14.01
C PRO A 169 0.37 1.33 -14.36
N ASN A 170 -0.53 1.46 -13.38
CA ASN A 170 -1.87 2.00 -13.54
C ASN A 170 -2.35 2.69 -12.24
N PRO A 171 -3.51 3.40 -12.23
CA PRO A 171 -4.03 4.01 -11.01
C PRO A 171 -4.35 3.00 -9.91
N ASN A 172 -4.14 3.43 -8.67
CA ASN A 172 -4.27 2.63 -7.47
C ASN A 172 -5.27 3.28 -6.50
N CYS A 173 -6.28 2.51 -6.07
CA CYS A 173 -7.14 2.90 -4.98
C CYS A 173 -6.83 2.06 -3.75
N PHE A 174 -6.31 2.72 -2.73
CA PHE A 174 -5.85 2.12 -1.50
C PHE A 174 -6.83 2.37 -0.36
N PHE A 175 -7.07 1.38 0.49
CA PHE A 175 -7.93 1.47 1.67
C PHE A 175 -7.23 0.93 2.91
N GLN A 176 -7.19 1.73 3.97
CA GLN A 176 -6.59 1.34 5.24
C GLN A 176 -7.64 0.70 6.16
N MET A 177 -7.48 -0.58 6.47
CA MET A 177 -8.43 -1.34 7.29
C MET A 177 -8.08 -1.38 8.77
N ALA A 178 -6.80 -1.28 9.12
CA ALA A 178 -6.33 -1.26 10.51
C ALA A 178 -4.98 -0.56 10.62
N GLY A 179 -4.70 0.07 11.76
CA GLY A 179 -3.43 0.77 11.98
C GLY A 179 -3.30 2.06 11.17
N ARG A 180 -2.05 2.52 10.98
CA ARG A 180 -1.74 3.79 10.31
C ARG A 180 -0.64 3.62 9.27
N LYS A 181 -0.81 4.26 8.11
CA LYS A 181 0.22 4.40 7.08
C LYS A 181 0.41 5.87 6.71
N THR A 182 1.66 6.25 6.42
CA THR A 182 2.00 7.51 5.76
C THR A 182 2.48 7.16 4.36
N VAL A 183 1.96 7.88 3.37
CA VAL A 183 2.33 7.75 1.97
C VAL A 183 2.94 9.07 1.52
N ARG A 184 4.18 9.04 1.06
CA ARG A 184 4.85 10.18 0.41
C ARG A 184 4.73 10.01 -1.09
N LEU A 185 4.25 11.05 -1.78
CA LEU A 185 3.82 11.03 -3.17
C LEU A 185 4.57 12.10 -3.96
N LEU A 186 5.17 11.74 -5.09
CA LEU A 186 5.84 12.67 -5.98
C LEU A 186 5.14 12.68 -7.35
N PRO A 187 4.99 13.86 -7.98
CA PRO A 187 4.56 13.96 -9.37
C PRO A 187 5.42 13.08 -10.29
N PRO A 188 4.88 12.57 -11.42
CA PRO A 188 5.57 11.64 -12.30
C PRO A 188 7.01 12.06 -12.67
N ASP A 189 7.18 13.30 -13.13
CA ASP A 189 8.48 13.82 -13.56
C ASP A 189 9.45 13.96 -12.38
N LYS A 190 8.98 14.46 -11.25
CA LYS A 190 9.80 14.69 -10.05
C LYS A 190 10.22 13.40 -9.36
N GLY A 191 9.35 12.39 -9.35
CA GLY A 191 9.74 11.07 -8.87
C GLY A 191 10.75 10.39 -9.79
N LEU A 192 10.61 10.56 -11.11
CA LEU A 192 11.57 10.02 -12.08
C LEU A 192 12.94 10.69 -11.96
N GLU A 193 12.99 12.03 -11.88
CA GLU A 193 14.21 12.80 -11.65
C GLU A 193 14.92 12.33 -10.37
N LEU A 194 14.18 12.15 -9.27
CA LEU A 194 14.74 11.66 -8.00
C LEU A 194 15.30 10.25 -8.15
N PHE A 195 14.51 9.33 -8.74
CA PHE A 195 14.93 7.93 -8.92
C PHE A 195 16.22 7.84 -9.73
N GLN A 196 16.27 8.50 -10.90
CA GLN A 196 17.44 8.53 -11.78
C GLN A 196 18.65 9.16 -11.09
N ARG A 197 18.45 10.23 -10.32
CA ARG A 197 19.52 10.86 -9.53
C ARG A 197 20.12 9.89 -8.51
N VAL A 198 19.28 9.11 -7.84
CA VAL A 198 19.75 8.08 -6.90
C VAL A 198 20.49 6.96 -7.63
N LYS A 199 19.94 6.42 -8.72
CA LYS A 199 20.61 5.39 -9.56
C LYS A 199 22.01 5.83 -10.00
N LYS A 200 22.12 7.06 -10.50
CA LYS A 200 23.41 7.67 -10.89
C LYS A 200 24.38 7.79 -9.71
N ARG A 201 23.90 8.23 -8.54
CA ARG A 201 24.73 8.39 -7.33
C ARG A 201 25.30 7.05 -6.85
N ILE A 202 24.54 5.96 -6.98
CA ILE A 202 24.98 4.63 -6.55
C ILE A 202 25.75 3.86 -7.62
N GLY A 203 25.92 4.42 -8.82
CA GLY A 203 26.63 3.77 -9.93
C GLY A 203 25.82 2.67 -10.63
N GLU A 204 24.48 2.76 -10.58
CA GLU A 204 23.56 1.80 -11.20
C GLU A 204 22.73 2.47 -12.31
N ASP A 205 23.33 3.37 -13.08
CA ASP A 205 22.67 4.08 -14.18
C ASP A 205 22.61 3.30 -15.50
N GLY A 206 23.22 2.11 -15.56
CA GLY A 206 23.05 1.16 -16.65
C GLY A 206 21.90 0.18 -16.39
N GLY A 207 20.72 0.43 -16.96
CA GLY A 207 19.56 -0.46 -16.83
C GLY A 207 18.22 0.23 -17.03
N ASP A 208 17.11 -0.41 -16.61
CA ASP A 208 15.79 0.23 -16.60
C ASP A 208 15.74 1.34 -15.54
N LEU A 209 15.73 2.58 -16.01
CA LEU A 209 15.62 3.79 -15.19
C LEU A 209 14.18 4.34 -15.11
N SER A 210 13.20 3.58 -15.63
CA SER A 210 11.80 3.98 -15.63
C SER A 210 11.14 3.82 -14.26
N GLY A 211 11.70 2.96 -13.39
CA GLY A 211 11.16 2.56 -12.09
C GLY A 211 9.74 1.97 -12.14
N ARG A 212 9.32 1.49 -13.32
CA ARG A 212 8.02 0.84 -13.52
C ARG A 212 8.14 -0.62 -13.09
N MET A 213 7.13 -1.15 -12.39
CA MET A 213 7.07 -2.57 -11.98
C MET A 213 8.31 -3.02 -11.20
N ARG A 214 8.44 -2.48 -9.98
CA ARG A 214 9.48 -2.84 -9.01
C ARG A 214 9.08 -4.06 -8.19
N GLY A 215 10.04 -4.92 -7.84
CA GLY A 215 9.85 -6.18 -7.12
C GLY A 215 10.78 -6.33 -5.91
N GLU A 216 11.29 -7.55 -5.69
CA GLU A 216 12.14 -7.87 -4.54
C GLU A 216 13.45 -7.06 -4.52
N GLU A 217 13.96 -6.68 -5.69
CA GLU A 217 15.20 -5.92 -5.83
C GLU A 217 15.15 -4.55 -5.13
N MET A 218 13.95 -4.00 -4.93
CA MET A 218 13.78 -2.71 -4.26
C MET A 218 13.87 -2.79 -2.75
N MET A 219 13.72 -3.99 -2.18
CA MET A 219 13.46 -4.16 -0.75
C MET A 219 14.73 -4.12 0.10
N MET A 220 15.91 -4.27 -0.51
CA MET A 220 17.22 -4.31 0.15
C MET A 220 18.26 -3.51 -0.62
N GLY A 221 19.42 -3.32 0.02
CA GLY A 221 20.60 -2.75 -0.63
C GLY A 221 20.62 -1.23 -0.69
N ARG A 222 21.66 -0.70 -1.35
CA ARG A 222 22.00 0.72 -1.33
C ARG A 222 20.91 1.60 -1.96
N GLU A 223 20.27 1.14 -3.02
CA GLU A 223 19.17 1.88 -3.66
C GLU A 223 18.00 2.12 -2.69
N ARG A 224 17.60 1.07 -1.96
CA ARG A 224 16.54 1.13 -0.93
C ARG A 224 16.85 2.17 0.13
N ASP A 225 18.07 2.16 0.65
CA ASP A 225 18.53 3.07 1.73
C ASP A 225 18.63 4.53 1.25
N GLU A 226 19.16 4.75 0.05
CA GLU A 226 19.29 6.07 -0.56
C GLU A 226 17.93 6.69 -0.90
N LEU A 227 17.03 5.90 -1.49
CA LEU A 227 15.65 6.32 -1.76
C LEU A 227 14.91 6.58 -0.45
N GLU A 228 15.10 5.74 0.58
CA GLU A 228 14.52 5.99 1.89
C GLU A 228 14.95 7.35 2.43
N ARG A 229 16.26 7.64 2.43
CA ARG A 229 16.76 8.91 2.96
C ARG A 229 16.27 10.12 2.17
N GLU A 230 16.32 10.08 0.84
CA GLU A 230 15.86 11.17 -0.03
C GLU A 230 14.36 11.46 0.16
N VAL A 231 13.56 10.40 0.32
CA VAL A 231 12.12 10.54 0.49
C VAL A 231 11.78 10.87 1.93
N TRP A 232 12.39 10.23 2.93
CA TRP A 232 11.96 10.25 4.33
C TRP A 232 12.66 11.28 5.23
N ASP A 233 13.93 11.58 4.96
CA ASP A 233 14.79 12.36 5.88
C ASP A 233 15.14 13.77 5.37
N ALA A 234 14.92 14.04 4.07
CA ALA A 234 15.27 15.31 3.46
C ALA A 234 14.35 16.48 3.89
N VAL A 235 14.95 17.67 4.02
CA VAL A 235 14.28 18.95 4.31
C VAL A 235 13.41 19.40 3.11
N TYR A 236 12.46 20.29 3.35
CA TYR A 236 11.51 20.75 2.32
C TYR A 236 12.18 21.30 1.07
N ASP A 237 11.77 20.73 -0.06
CA ASP A 237 11.98 21.25 -1.39
C ASP A 237 10.61 21.66 -1.98
N PRO A 238 10.29 22.96 -2.03
CA PRO A 238 9.05 23.47 -2.62
C PRO A 238 8.85 23.08 -4.09
N GLU A 239 9.94 22.91 -4.84
CA GLU A 239 9.91 22.61 -6.27
C GLU A 239 9.62 21.13 -6.54
N SER A 240 9.72 20.28 -5.51
CA SER A 240 9.41 18.86 -5.64
C SER A 240 7.93 18.56 -5.91
N GLY A 241 7.02 19.49 -5.57
CA GLY A 241 5.57 19.27 -5.66
C GLY A 241 5.07 18.09 -4.80
N GLY A 242 5.86 17.62 -3.84
CA GLY A 242 5.59 16.42 -3.06
C GLY A 242 4.38 16.55 -2.14
N LEU A 243 3.60 15.47 -2.06
CA LEU A 243 2.42 15.34 -1.19
C LEU A 243 2.58 14.24 -0.13
N GLU A 244 1.93 14.40 1.02
CA GLU A 244 1.83 13.38 2.06
C GLU A 244 0.36 13.05 2.35
N ALA A 245 0.03 11.76 2.32
CA ALA A 245 -1.23 11.25 2.83
C ALA A 245 -0.99 10.50 4.15
N ARG A 246 -1.81 10.78 5.15
CA ARG A 246 -1.85 10.04 6.41
C ARG A 246 -3.13 9.23 6.42
N LEU A 247 -3.00 7.91 6.37
CA LEU A 247 -4.09 6.97 6.30
C LEU A 247 -4.27 6.31 7.66
N GLU A 248 -5.48 6.48 8.20
CA GLU A 248 -5.95 5.77 9.38
C GLU A 248 -7.04 4.78 8.98
N ARG A 249 -7.40 3.89 9.90
CA ARG A 249 -8.51 2.95 9.73
C ARG A 249 -9.74 3.66 9.16
N GLY A 250 -10.24 3.16 8.05
CA GLY A 250 -11.42 3.67 7.37
C GLY A 250 -11.13 4.75 6.33
N TYR A 251 -9.91 5.24 6.18
CA TYR A 251 -9.58 6.18 5.10
C TYR A 251 -8.93 5.46 3.93
N GLY A 252 -9.10 6.03 2.75
CA GLY A 252 -8.43 5.58 1.54
C GLY A 252 -7.65 6.67 0.84
N LEU A 253 -6.92 6.27 -0.20
CA LEU A 253 -6.11 7.13 -1.04
C LEU A 253 -6.29 6.69 -2.48
N PHE A 254 -6.69 7.61 -3.34
CA PHE A 254 -6.55 7.45 -4.77
C PHE A 254 -5.18 7.97 -5.19
N ILE A 255 -4.42 7.14 -5.92
CA ILE A 255 -3.12 7.45 -6.51
C ILE A 255 -3.28 7.33 -8.03
N PRO A 256 -3.19 8.44 -8.78
CA PRO A 256 -3.27 8.41 -10.23
C PRO A 256 -2.10 7.67 -10.86
N GLU A 257 -2.26 7.29 -12.13
CA GLU A 257 -1.19 6.67 -12.91
C GLU A 257 0.07 7.55 -12.93
N GLY A 258 1.23 6.90 -12.87
CA GLY A 258 2.53 7.56 -12.98
C GLY A 258 3.00 8.27 -11.71
N TRP A 259 2.15 8.46 -10.70
CA TRP A 259 2.55 9.03 -9.42
C TRP A 259 3.47 8.08 -8.67
N TRP A 260 4.62 8.59 -8.28
CA TRP A 260 5.57 7.86 -7.46
C TRP A 260 5.16 7.92 -6.01
N HIS A 261 5.34 6.82 -5.29
CA HIS A 261 4.98 6.75 -3.88
C HIS A 261 5.86 5.82 -3.08
N SER A 262 6.05 6.18 -1.81
CA SER A 262 6.69 5.35 -0.79
C SER A 262 5.80 5.32 0.43
N VAL A 263 5.75 4.17 1.11
CA VAL A 263 4.79 3.91 2.18
C VAL A 263 5.51 3.46 3.44
N LYS A 264 5.22 4.09 4.58
CA LYS A 264 5.61 3.59 5.90
C LYS A 264 4.37 3.28 6.72
N GLY A 265 4.34 2.09 7.34
CA GLY A 265 3.35 1.72 8.35
C GLY A 265 3.92 1.94 9.75
N HIS A 266 3.11 2.50 10.64
CA HIS A 266 3.52 2.89 11.99
C HIS A 266 2.53 2.40 13.03
N GLY A 267 2.96 2.44 14.29
CA GLY A 267 2.16 2.05 15.44
C GLY A 267 2.74 0.83 16.14
N THR A 268 1.98 0.32 17.11
CA THR A 268 2.41 -0.77 18.01
C THR A 268 1.53 -2.01 17.92
N THR A 269 0.62 -2.06 16.94
CA THR A 269 -0.31 -3.17 16.68
C THR A 269 -0.39 -3.42 15.17
N ILE A 270 -1.36 -4.19 14.67
CA ILE A 270 -1.45 -4.52 13.25
C ILE A 270 -1.65 -3.29 12.34
N THR A 271 -1.03 -3.30 11.16
CA THR A 271 -1.41 -2.47 10.02
C THR A 271 -1.96 -3.35 8.90
N ALA A 272 -3.06 -2.93 8.28
CA ALA A 272 -3.66 -3.66 7.18
C ALA A 272 -4.28 -2.72 6.15
N SER A 273 -4.10 -3.05 4.89
CA SER A 273 -4.65 -2.31 3.76
C SER A 273 -4.99 -3.23 2.61
N VAL A 274 -5.96 -2.81 1.81
CA VAL A 274 -6.29 -3.46 0.54
C VAL A 274 -6.22 -2.42 -0.56
N SER A 275 -5.85 -2.82 -1.77
CA SER A 275 -5.94 -1.97 -2.93
C SER A 275 -6.60 -2.64 -4.11
N ALA A 276 -7.07 -1.80 -5.03
CA ALA A 276 -7.50 -2.22 -6.34
C ALA A 276 -6.79 -1.38 -7.40
N LEU A 277 -6.21 -2.07 -8.38
CA LEU A 277 -5.53 -1.51 -9.53
C LEU A 277 -6.42 -1.68 -10.76
N GLY A 278 -6.84 -0.57 -11.36
CA GLY A 278 -7.64 -0.57 -12.60
C GLY A 278 -6.82 -0.06 -13.78
N THR A 279 -7.16 -0.38 -15.02
CA THR A 279 -6.39 0.09 -16.20
C THR A 279 -6.56 1.59 -16.46
N SER A 280 -5.67 2.23 -17.22
CA SER A 280 -5.77 3.66 -17.54
C SER A 280 -7.10 4.06 -18.23
N SER A 281 -7.70 3.14 -18.98
CA SER A 281 -9.06 3.30 -19.57
C SER A 281 -10.21 3.10 -18.58
N THR A 282 -9.90 2.74 -17.33
CA THR A 282 -10.82 2.46 -16.21
C THR A 282 -11.05 3.67 -15.31
N TRP A 283 -10.42 4.83 -15.57
CA TRP A 283 -10.50 5.98 -14.66
C TRP A 283 -10.90 7.31 -15.33
N TYR A 284 -11.47 7.27 -16.55
CA TYR A 284 -12.04 8.41 -17.30
C TYR A 284 -13.39 8.15 -17.98
#